data_AF-A0A6S6U2K8-F1
#
_entry.id   AF-A0A6S6U2K8-F1
#
_cell.length_a   1.000
_cell.length_b   1.000
_cell.length_c   1.000
_cell.angle_alpha   90.00
_cell.angle_beta   90.00
_cell.angle_gamma   90.00
#
_symmetry.space_group_name_H-M   'P 1'
#
loop_
_entity.id
_entity.type
_entity.pdbx_description
1 polymer ?
#
loop_
_entity_poly.entity_id
_entity_poly.type
_entity_poly.pdbx_seq_one_letter_code
_entity_poly.pdbx_strand_id
1 'polypeptide(L)'
;MKPIKVYHKDDGNHHDHDGEPSSNHEEHQHDVIQNLEDFKTNKARIIPKKKANHITFENFIQFFPIVELPYTITSDTQRLISQKCDPLSAAWMFNFVLDKDAVIDEYTEYMPCFAIPETHGFFAIVFWEAGIEGSTYHLTTFSPSGILIDKQKIAGTKYNQDGLYQMVCTISSTWLFSCAEGRLDAEGNTAPVSSDDNHIHITLQLTGDGEIVPI
;
A
#
# COMPACT_ATOMS: atom_id res chain seq x y z
N MET A 1 19.73 -16.23 -17.41
CA MET A 1 18.62 -16.80 -16.64
C MET A 1 17.74 -17.60 -17.60
N LYS A 2 17.48 -18.89 -17.34
CA LYS A 2 16.70 -19.77 -18.22
C LYS A 2 15.19 -19.67 -17.89
N PRO A 3 14.27 -19.70 -18.87
CA PRO A 3 12.84 -19.62 -18.62
C PRO A 3 12.24 -20.97 -18.14
N ILE A 4 11.24 -20.87 -17.28
CA ILE A 4 10.47 -21.98 -16.70
C ILE A 4 9.38 -22.41 -17.69
N LYS A 5 9.23 -23.72 -17.92
CA LYS A 5 8.18 -24.33 -18.76
C LYS A 5 6.90 -24.59 -17.95
N VAL A 6 5.76 -24.23 -18.54
CA VAL A 6 4.41 -24.59 -18.09
C VAL A 6 4.03 -25.93 -18.73
N TYR A 7 3.54 -26.89 -17.94
CA TYR A 7 2.96 -28.14 -18.43
C TYR A 7 1.43 -28.03 -18.43
N HIS A 8 0.82 -28.19 -19.59
CA HIS A 8 -0.60 -28.53 -19.72
C HIS A 8 -0.77 -30.04 -19.49
N LYS A 9 -1.83 -30.42 -18.77
CA LYS A 9 -2.20 -31.80 -18.52
C LYS A 9 -3.35 -32.13 -19.47
N ASP A 10 -3.12 -33.13 -20.32
CA ASP A 10 -4.06 -33.65 -21.30
C ASP A 10 -5.23 -34.38 -20.64
N ASP A 11 -6.43 -34.15 -21.18
CA ASP A 11 -7.65 -34.88 -20.89
C ASP A 11 -7.70 -36.18 -21.72
N GLY A 12 -7.87 -37.31 -21.04
CA GLY A 12 -8.03 -38.64 -21.65
C GLY A 12 -9.20 -39.38 -21.01
N ASN A 13 -10.29 -39.48 -21.76
CA ASN A 13 -11.58 -40.09 -21.44
C ASN A 13 -11.57 -41.61 -21.70
N HIS A 14 -12.20 -42.44 -20.84
CA HIS A 14 -12.81 -43.71 -21.26
C HIS A 14 -13.89 -44.22 -20.28
N HIS A 15 -14.98 -44.70 -20.90
CA HIS A 15 -16.25 -45.22 -20.38
C HIS A 15 -16.16 -46.71 -19.93
N ASP A 16 -17.01 -47.14 -18.97
CA ASP A 16 -18.18 -48.04 -19.19
C ASP A 16 -18.69 -48.82 -17.94
N HIS A 17 -20.03 -48.79 -17.80
CA HIS A 17 -21.05 -49.78 -17.34
C HIS A 17 -21.05 -50.55 -16.00
N ASP A 18 -22.08 -50.24 -15.19
CA ASP A 18 -23.16 -51.05 -14.52
C ASP A 18 -22.97 -52.51 -14.04
N GLY A 19 -23.40 -52.78 -12.79
CA GLY A 19 -23.96 -54.07 -12.34
C GLY A 19 -23.65 -54.55 -10.91
N GLU A 20 -24.58 -54.35 -9.96
CA GLU A 20 -24.68 -54.99 -8.63
C GLU A 20 -25.39 -56.38 -8.70
N PRO A 21 -25.58 -57.19 -7.60
CA PRO A 21 -24.95 -57.24 -6.27
C PRO A 21 -24.55 -58.67 -5.80
N SER A 22 -23.71 -58.83 -4.76
CA SER A 22 -23.82 -59.96 -3.82
C SER A 22 -23.07 -59.72 -2.50
N SER A 23 -23.69 -60.15 -1.41
CA SER A 23 -23.20 -60.07 -0.03
C SER A 23 -22.13 -61.10 0.27
N ASN A 24 -21.17 -60.76 1.13
CA ASN A 24 -20.76 -61.58 2.26
C ASN A 24 -19.91 -60.78 3.26
N HIS A 25 -20.29 -60.91 4.53
CA HIS A 25 -19.57 -60.51 5.73
C HIS A 25 -18.21 -61.21 5.83
N GLU A 26 -17.15 -60.50 6.22
CA GLU A 26 -16.37 -60.75 7.45
C GLU A 26 -15.10 -59.85 7.52
N GLU A 27 -14.97 -59.18 8.67
CA GLU A 27 -13.74 -58.85 9.43
C GLU A 27 -12.51 -58.23 8.75
N HIS A 28 -12.34 -56.91 8.91
CA HIS A 28 -11.26 -56.27 9.70
C HIS A 28 -11.28 -54.76 9.45
N GLN A 29 -11.85 -53.97 10.38
CA GLN A 29 -11.66 -52.52 10.40
C GLN A 29 -10.36 -52.21 11.15
N HIS A 30 -9.33 -51.83 10.40
CA HIS A 30 -8.17 -51.11 10.88
C HIS A 30 -8.42 -49.60 10.77
N ASP A 31 -8.16 -48.91 11.87
CA ASP A 31 -7.64 -47.54 11.96
C ASP A 31 -8.38 -46.38 11.27
N VAL A 32 -9.42 -45.81 11.92
CA VAL A 32 -9.68 -44.35 11.86
C VAL A 32 -10.44 -43.86 13.11
N ILE A 33 -9.79 -43.71 14.27
CA ILE A 33 -10.14 -42.66 15.26
C ILE A 33 -8.84 -42.21 15.95
N GLN A 34 -8.16 -41.22 15.38
CA GLN A 34 -7.22 -40.37 16.11
C GLN A 34 -7.43 -38.93 15.69
N ASN A 35 -7.72 -38.09 16.68
CA ASN A 35 -7.60 -36.63 16.77
C ASN A 35 -8.86 -36.00 17.35
N LEU A 36 -9.02 -36.20 18.66
CA LEU A 36 -9.85 -35.35 19.50
C LEU A 36 -9.10 -34.95 20.76
N GLU A 37 -7.86 -34.51 20.61
CA GLU A 37 -7.11 -33.73 21.60
C GLU A 37 -6.25 -32.74 20.80
N ASP A 38 -5.98 -31.55 21.36
CA ASP A 38 -5.17 -30.45 20.80
C ASP A 38 -5.87 -29.33 19.99
N PHE A 39 -7.04 -28.86 20.43
CA PHE A 39 -7.42 -27.45 20.26
C PHE A 39 -6.99 -26.60 21.47
N LYS A 40 -5.68 -26.63 21.76
CA LYS A 40 -5.00 -25.63 22.60
C LYS A 40 -3.76 -25.11 21.89
N THR A 41 -3.92 -24.58 20.68
CA THR A 41 -2.89 -23.72 20.11
C THR A 41 -3.13 -22.29 20.56
N ASN A 42 -2.46 -21.98 21.67
CA ASN A 42 -2.18 -20.65 22.16
C ASN A 42 -1.42 -19.88 21.05
N LYS A 43 -2.13 -19.30 20.07
CA LYS A 43 -1.57 -18.29 19.16
C LYS A 43 -1.53 -16.96 19.91
N ALA A 44 -0.72 -16.90 20.96
CA ALA A 44 -0.12 -15.62 21.33
C ALA A 44 0.61 -15.14 20.06
N ARG A 45 0.12 -14.06 19.47
CA ARG A 45 0.83 -13.33 18.42
C ARG A 45 2.22 -13.06 19.00
N ILE A 46 3.23 -13.81 18.57
CA ILE A 46 4.61 -13.47 18.85
C ILE A 46 4.85 -12.23 17.99
N ILE A 47 4.48 -11.07 18.52
CA ILE A 47 5.07 -9.81 18.08
C ILE A 47 6.54 -10.02 18.37
N PRO A 48 7.43 -10.09 17.35
CA PRO A 48 8.85 -10.12 17.61
C PRO A 48 9.13 -8.95 18.55
N LYS A 49 9.79 -9.19 19.69
CA LYS A 49 10.31 -8.08 20.49
C LYS A 49 11.13 -7.24 19.52
N LYS A 50 10.59 -6.08 19.12
CA LYS A 50 11.29 -5.09 18.30
C LYS A 50 12.50 -4.71 19.16
N LYS A 51 13.64 -5.41 18.96
CA LYS A 51 14.93 -4.89 19.38
C LYS A 51 14.91 -3.46 18.86
N ALA A 52 15.16 -2.50 19.73
CA ALA A 52 15.19 -1.10 19.36
C ALA A 52 16.28 -0.95 18.29
N ASN A 53 15.90 -1.17 17.03
CA ASN A 53 16.73 -0.87 15.87
C ASN A 53 16.91 0.63 15.96
N HIS A 54 18.17 1.05 16.10
CA HIS A 54 18.53 2.44 16.14
C HIS A 54 17.81 3.17 15.00
N ILE A 55 17.06 4.23 15.32
CA ILE A 55 16.37 5.03 14.33
C ILE A 55 17.47 5.76 13.54
N THR A 56 17.69 5.34 12.31
CA THR A 56 18.59 5.99 11.36
C THR A 56 17.85 6.19 10.04
N PHE A 57 18.32 7.14 9.24
CA PHE A 57 17.70 7.41 7.96
C PHE A 57 17.82 6.22 7.01
N GLU A 58 18.95 5.50 7.03
CA GLU A 58 19.18 4.30 6.21
C GLU A 58 18.19 3.18 6.53
N ASN A 59 17.81 3.03 7.82
CA ASN A 59 16.79 2.07 8.22
C ASN A 59 15.38 2.55 7.85
N PHE A 60 15.14 3.86 7.86
CA PHE A 60 13.86 4.45 7.48
C PHE A 60 13.55 4.28 5.99
N ILE A 61 14.51 4.56 5.10
CA ILE A 61 14.27 4.44 3.65
C ILE A 61 14.01 3.00 3.20
N GLN A 62 14.47 1.99 3.96
CA GLN A 62 14.25 0.58 3.64
C GLN A 62 12.79 0.12 3.77
N PHE A 63 11.92 0.91 4.43
CA PHE A 63 10.49 0.61 4.46
C PHE A 63 9.81 0.82 3.10
N PHE A 64 10.44 1.54 2.17
CA PHE A 64 9.85 2.00 0.92
C PHE A 64 10.39 1.18 -0.26
N PRO A 65 9.63 0.21 -0.80
CA PRO A 65 10.05 -0.54 -1.97
C PRO A 65 10.12 0.39 -3.20
N ILE A 66 11.12 0.21 -4.06
CA ILE A 66 11.20 0.94 -5.33
C ILE A 66 10.09 0.45 -6.26
N VAL A 67 9.41 1.38 -6.92
CA VAL A 67 8.34 1.09 -7.89
C VAL A 67 8.82 1.27 -9.34
N GLU A 68 8.17 0.59 -10.27
CA GLU A 68 8.34 0.85 -11.71
C GLU A 68 7.44 2.01 -12.15
N LEU A 69 7.98 2.88 -13.01
CA LEU A 69 7.24 4.00 -13.60
C LEU A 69 6.87 3.70 -15.07
N PRO A 70 5.71 4.19 -15.57
CA PRO A 70 4.75 5.06 -14.88
C PRO A 70 3.93 4.34 -13.81
N TYR A 71 3.50 5.08 -12.80
CA TYR A 71 2.72 4.55 -11.68
C TYR A 71 1.53 5.44 -11.36
N THR A 72 0.34 4.86 -11.17
CA THR A 72 -0.86 5.59 -10.75
C THR A 72 -1.26 5.18 -9.35
N ILE A 73 -1.43 6.17 -8.47
CA ILE A 73 -1.99 5.96 -7.14
C ILE A 73 -3.51 5.90 -7.28
N THR A 74 -4.10 4.74 -7.00
CA THR A 74 -5.55 4.50 -7.09
C THR A 74 -6.11 4.18 -5.70
N SER A 75 -7.44 4.04 -5.61
CA SER A 75 -8.10 3.55 -4.39
C SER A 75 -7.61 2.17 -3.93
N ASP A 76 -7.17 1.32 -4.87
CA ASP A 76 -6.67 -0.02 -4.55
C ASP A 76 -5.24 0.00 -3.98
N THR A 77 -4.47 1.07 -4.22
CA THR A 77 -3.11 1.23 -3.70
C THR A 77 -3.10 1.10 -2.18
N GLN A 78 -4.07 1.68 -1.47
CA GLN A 78 -4.23 1.56 -0.02
C GLN A 78 -4.31 0.10 0.44
N ARG A 79 -5.17 -0.68 -0.20
CA ARG A 79 -5.38 -2.09 0.13
C ARG A 79 -4.13 -2.93 -0.13
N LEU A 80 -3.42 -2.65 -1.23
CA LEU A 80 -2.20 -3.37 -1.57
C LEU A 80 -1.07 -3.08 -0.58
N ILE A 81 -0.96 -1.83 -0.11
CA ILE A 81 0.02 -1.43 0.90
C ILE A 81 -0.29 -2.07 2.24
N SER A 82 -1.54 -2.00 2.72
CA SER A 82 -1.90 -2.55 4.04
C SER A 82 -1.75 -4.08 4.14
N GLN A 83 -1.76 -4.78 3.00
CA GLN A 83 -1.50 -6.23 2.95
C GLN A 83 -0.02 -6.59 3.01
N LYS A 84 0.89 -5.68 2.61
CA LYS A 84 2.30 -5.98 2.39
C LYS A 84 3.25 -5.25 3.34
N CYS A 85 2.82 -4.12 3.87
CA CYS A 85 3.65 -3.22 4.66
C CYS A 85 3.05 -3.07 6.07
N ASP A 86 3.92 -3.08 7.08
CA ASP A 86 3.51 -2.71 8.43
C ASP A 86 3.47 -1.17 8.58
N PRO A 87 2.58 -0.62 9.41
CA PRO A 87 2.57 0.80 9.72
C PRO A 87 3.89 1.30 10.31
N LEU A 88 4.26 2.52 9.94
CA LEU A 88 5.35 3.26 10.55
C LEU A 88 4.92 3.74 11.93
N SER A 89 5.73 3.45 12.95
CA SER A 89 5.53 4.07 14.26
C SER A 89 5.76 5.58 14.19
N ALA A 90 5.02 6.36 14.99
CA ALA A 90 5.18 7.82 15.11
C ALA A 90 6.65 8.25 15.30
N ALA A 91 7.46 7.46 16.00
CA ALA A 91 8.89 7.73 16.18
C ALA A 91 9.66 7.89 14.85
N TRP A 92 9.35 7.10 13.82
CA TRP A 92 9.95 7.28 12.49
C TRP A 92 9.53 8.61 11.87
N MET A 93 8.24 8.93 11.96
CA MET A 93 7.67 10.14 11.38
C MET A 93 8.24 11.40 12.04
N PHE A 94 8.34 11.47 13.37
CA PHE A 94 8.95 12.60 14.08
C PHE A 94 10.45 12.78 13.83
N ASN A 95 11.18 11.71 13.50
CA ASN A 95 12.61 11.83 13.24
C ASN A 95 12.92 12.37 11.83
N PHE A 96 12.04 12.13 10.85
CA PHE A 96 12.35 12.42 9.45
C PHE A 96 11.33 13.30 8.75
N VAL A 97 10.04 13.19 9.05
CA VAL A 97 8.97 13.74 8.20
C VAL A 97 8.19 14.88 8.86
N LEU A 98 7.91 14.77 10.15
CA LEU A 98 7.06 15.70 10.88
C LEU A 98 7.88 16.78 11.58
N ASP A 99 7.27 17.94 11.74
CA ASP A 99 7.82 19.00 12.57
C ASP A 99 7.90 18.55 14.03
N LYS A 100 8.85 19.14 14.77
CA LYS A 100 9.14 18.75 16.17
C LYS A 100 7.97 18.97 17.11
N ASP A 101 7.09 19.90 16.77
CA ASP A 101 5.89 20.29 17.51
C ASP A 101 4.60 19.78 16.87
N ALA A 102 4.69 18.92 15.84
CA ALA A 102 3.52 18.31 15.22
C ALA A 102 2.73 17.50 16.25
N VAL A 103 1.41 17.65 16.23
CA VAL A 103 0.49 16.85 17.04
C VAL A 103 -0.15 15.81 16.13
N ILE A 104 0.04 14.54 16.47
CA ILE A 104 -0.55 13.41 15.74
C ILE A 104 -1.80 12.99 16.51
N ASP A 105 -2.93 12.88 15.80
CA ASP A 105 -4.16 12.34 16.36
C ASP A 105 -4.05 10.83 16.63
N GLU A 106 -4.75 10.33 17.64
CA GLU A 106 -4.63 8.93 18.08
C GLU A 106 -5.09 7.90 17.04
N TYR A 107 -5.90 8.33 16.06
CA TYR A 107 -6.38 7.52 14.96
C TYR A 107 -5.56 7.70 13.67
N THR A 108 -4.46 8.44 13.75
CA THR A 108 -3.58 8.65 12.59
C THR A 108 -2.61 7.50 12.44
N GLU A 109 -2.64 6.85 11.28
CA GLU A 109 -1.67 5.82 10.89
C GLU A 109 -0.84 6.29 9.69
N TYR A 110 0.44 5.91 9.69
CA TYR A 110 1.33 6.19 8.57
C TYR A 110 1.80 4.88 7.95
N MET A 111 1.64 4.74 6.64
CA MET A 111 2.00 3.53 5.89
C MET A 111 3.08 3.86 4.86
N PRO A 112 4.19 3.09 4.83
CA PRO A 112 5.20 3.27 3.81
C PRO A 112 4.67 2.71 2.49
N CYS A 113 4.65 3.52 1.42
CA CYS A 113 4.09 3.08 0.13
C CYS A 113 5.20 2.58 -0.80
N PHE A 114 6.02 3.49 -1.33
CA PHE A 114 7.07 3.18 -2.29
C PHE A 114 8.09 4.31 -2.40
N ALA A 115 9.23 4.04 -3.03
CA ALA A 115 10.24 5.03 -3.41
C ALA A 115 10.22 5.26 -4.93
N ILE A 116 10.53 6.49 -5.35
CA ILE A 116 10.70 6.85 -6.76
C ILE A 116 12.07 6.34 -7.23
N PRO A 117 12.16 5.64 -8.38
CA PRO A 117 13.41 5.13 -8.90
C PRO A 117 14.31 6.25 -9.46
N GLU A 118 15.61 5.94 -9.62
CA GLU A 118 16.62 6.78 -10.31
C GLU A 118 16.92 8.15 -9.66
N THR A 119 16.49 8.37 -8.42
CA THR A 119 16.83 9.58 -7.64
C THR A 119 18.24 9.42 -7.04
N HIS A 120 19.30 9.59 -7.82
CA HIS A 120 20.66 9.32 -7.35
C HIS A 120 21.25 10.42 -6.44
N GLY A 121 20.73 11.65 -6.52
CA GLY A 121 21.20 12.81 -5.74
C GLY A 121 20.39 13.10 -4.47
N PHE A 122 19.23 12.46 -4.31
CA PHE A 122 18.28 12.66 -3.22
C PHE A 122 17.41 11.40 -3.09
N PHE A 123 16.67 11.24 -2.00
CA PHE A 123 15.68 10.17 -1.87
C PHE A 123 14.29 10.75 -2.03
N ALA A 124 13.45 10.15 -2.87
CA ALA A 124 12.02 10.46 -2.91
C ALA A 124 11.18 9.26 -2.53
N ILE A 125 10.31 9.45 -1.55
CA ILE A 125 9.39 8.44 -1.06
C ILE A 125 7.96 8.93 -1.13
N VAL A 126 7.03 7.99 -1.21
CA VAL A 126 5.62 8.21 -1.00
C VAL A 126 5.20 7.44 0.24
N PHE A 127 4.53 8.13 1.16
CA PHE A 127 3.85 7.51 2.28
C PHE A 127 2.38 7.93 2.32
N TRP A 128 1.58 7.09 2.96
CA TRP A 128 0.15 7.31 3.14
C TRP A 128 -0.12 7.65 4.60
N GLU A 129 -0.84 8.74 4.84
CA GLU A 129 -1.39 9.14 6.12
C GLU A 129 -2.88 8.82 6.13
N ALA A 130 -3.29 7.95 7.04
CA ALA A 130 -4.67 7.55 7.25
C ALA A 130 -5.21 8.23 8.51
N GLY A 131 -6.38 8.84 8.43
CA GLY A 131 -7.10 9.38 9.58
C GLY A 131 -8.60 9.14 9.44
N ILE A 132 -9.39 9.64 10.40
CA ILE A 132 -10.85 9.44 10.40
C ILE A 132 -11.51 10.13 9.19
N GLU A 133 -11.09 11.35 8.87
CA GLU A 133 -11.68 12.14 7.78
C GLU A 133 -11.17 11.74 6.39
N GLY A 134 -10.30 10.73 6.31
CA GLY A 134 -9.80 10.23 5.04
C GLY A 134 -8.31 9.95 5.06
N SER A 135 -7.68 10.15 3.92
CA SER A 135 -6.45 9.49 3.54
C SER A 135 -5.66 10.42 2.63
N THR A 136 -4.35 10.58 2.86
CA THR A 136 -3.50 11.48 2.09
C THR A 136 -2.18 10.79 1.74
N TYR A 137 -1.82 10.80 0.47
CA TYR A 137 -0.51 10.38 -0.02
C TYR A 137 0.40 11.61 -0.15
N HIS A 138 1.56 11.53 0.50
CA HIS A 138 2.57 12.57 0.47
C HIS A 138 3.78 12.07 -0.31
N LEU A 139 4.19 12.83 -1.33
CA LEU A 139 5.53 12.76 -1.89
C LEU A 139 6.45 13.54 -0.96
N THR A 140 7.57 12.94 -0.59
CA THR A 140 8.53 13.57 0.32
C THR A 140 9.94 13.28 -0.13
N THR A 141 10.77 14.31 -0.18
CA THR A 141 12.14 14.22 -0.65
C THR A 141 13.14 14.55 0.44
N PHE A 142 14.32 13.93 0.35
CA PHE A 142 15.37 14.04 1.33
C PHE A 142 16.74 14.16 0.66
N SER A 143 17.62 14.97 1.24
CA SER A 143 19.05 14.93 0.92
C SER A 143 19.64 13.55 1.23
N PRO A 144 20.83 13.22 0.69
CA PRO A 144 21.52 11.98 1.03
C PRO A 144 21.81 11.80 2.53
N SER A 145 21.88 12.90 3.29
CA SER A 145 22.04 12.91 4.74
C SER A 145 20.74 12.74 5.54
N GLY A 146 19.59 12.58 4.88
CA GLY A 146 18.29 12.42 5.52
C GLY A 146 17.62 13.71 5.99
N ILE A 147 18.11 14.87 5.55
CA ILE A 147 17.45 16.16 5.77
C ILE A 147 16.31 16.29 4.76
N LEU A 148 15.10 16.58 5.24
CA LEU A 148 13.92 16.87 4.43
C LEU A 148 14.19 18.04 3.46
N ILE A 149 13.93 17.83 2.17
CA ILE A 149 14.04 18.86 1.13
C ILE A 149 12.65 19.44 0.87
N ASP A 150 11.68 18.59 0.52
CA ASP A 150 10.33 19.01 0.17
C ASP A 150 9.28 17.95 0.53
N LYS A 151 8.02 18.37 0.65
CA LYS A 151 6.87 17.52 0.94
C LYS A 151 5.60 18.08 0.30
N GLN A 152 4.96 17.28 -0.54
CA GLN A 152 3.74 17.68 -1.25
C GLN A 152 2.67 16.58 -1.21
N LYS A 153 1.41 16.98 -1.03
CA LYS A 153 0.27 16.08 -1.20
C LYS A 153 0.07 15.80 -2.68
N ILE A 154 -0.02 14.52 -3.04
CA ILE A 154 -0.13 14.09 -4.44
C ILE A 154 -1.37 13.25 -4.72
N ALA A 155 -1.99 12.63 -3.71
CA ALA A 155 -3.25 11.89 -3.89
C ALA A 155 -3.96 11.76 -2.55
N GLY A 156 -5.20 11.30 -2.56
CA GLY A 156 -5.92 11.02 -1.32
C GLY A 156 -7.42 11.14 -1.46
N THR A 157 -8.09 10.97 -0.34
CA THR A 157 -9.53 11.05 -0.21
C THR A 157 -9.85 11.83 1.06
N LYS A 158 -10.85 12.71 1.02
CA LYS A 158 -11.37 13.39 2.19
C LYS A 158 -12.88 13.27 2.23
N TYR A 159 -13.42 12.89 3.38
CA TYR A 159 -14.83 12.79 3.67
C TYR A 159 -15.24 13.91 4.62
N ASN A 160 -16.30 14.63 4.30
CA ASN A 160 -16.90 15.61 5.20
C ASN A 160 -18.42 15.70 5.00
N GLN A 161 -19.06 16.65 5.68
CA GLN A 161 -20.52 16.86 5.59
C GLN A 161 -20.97 17.27 4.18
N ASP A 162 -20.08 17.88 3.40
CA ASP A 162 -20.35 18.37 2.05
C ASP A 162 -20.04 17.33 0.96
N GLY A 163 -19.72 16.09 1.37
CA GLY A 163 -19.53 14.94 0.50
C GLY A 163 -18.11 14.36 0.49
N LEU A 164 -17.72 13.84 -0.67
CA LEU A 164 -16.46 13.15 -0.91
C LEU A 164 -15.57 13.98 -1.83
N TYR A 165 -14.34 14.22 -1.42
CA TYR A 165 -13.29 14.76 -2.27
C TYR A 165 -12.23 13.70 -2.52
N GLN A 166 -11.74 13.59 -3.76
CA GLN A 166 -10.71 12.63 -4.14
C GLN A 166 -9.69 13.27 -5.07
N MET A 167 -8.42 12.94 -4.85
CA MET A 167 -7.30 13.27 -5.72
C MET A 167 -6.61 11.99 -6.16
N VAL A 168 -6.42 11.84 -7.47
CA VAL A 168 -5.71 10.72 -8.10
C VAL A 168 -4.48 11.29 -8.80
N CYS A 169 -3.35 10.58 -8.74
CA CYS A 169 -2.15 11.06 -9.42
C CYS A 169 -1.38 9.95 -10.12
N THR A 170 -0.94 10.29 -11.33
CA THR A 170 -0.10 9.46 -12.18
C THR A 170 1.29 10.08 -12.26
N ILE A 171 2.29 9.25 -12.01
CA ILE A 171 3.71 9.58 -12.03
C ILE A 171 4.28 9.03 -13.33
N SER A 172 4.81 9.90 -14.18
CA SER A 172 5.46 9.50 -15.44
C SER A 172 6.88 8.95 -15.19
N SER A 173 7.46 8.31 -16.21
CA SER A 173 8.87 7.88 -16.19
C SER A 173 9.88 9.04 -16.13
N THR A 174 9.44 10.28 -16.35
CA THR A 174 10.27 11.50 -16.29
C THR A 174 9.99 12.33 -15.03
N TRP A 175 9.39 11.71 -14.02
CA TRP A 175 8.98 12.34 -12.75
C TRP A 175 8.06 13.55 -12.90
N LEU A 176 7.18 13.52 -13.90
CA LEU A 176 6.03 14.42 -13.97
C LEU A 176 4.85 13.75 -13.25
N PHE A 177 4.26 14.49 -12.33
CA PHE A 177 3.11 14.08 -11.54
C PHE A 177 1.89 14.81 -12.09
N SER A 178 0.97 14.08 -12.69
CA SER A 178 -0.30 14.60 -13.18
C SER A 178 -1.37 14.21 -12.18
N CYS A 179 -1.80 15.15 -11.36
CA CYS A 179 -2.78 14.93 -10.33
C CYS A 179 -4.12 15.57 -10.72
N ALA A 180 -5.21 14.82 -10.59
CA ALA A 180 -6.56 15.26 -10.92
C ALA A 180 -7.47 15.11 -9.71
N GLU A 181 -8.37 16.07 -9.56
CA GLU A 181 -9.29 16.16 -8.43
C GLU A 181 -10.73 15.89 -8.88
N GLY A 182 -11.51 15.27 -8.01
CA GLY A 182 -12.93 15.00 -8.21
C GLY A 182 -13.69 15.15 -6.91
N ARG A 183 -14.97 15.50 -7.01
CA ARG A 183 -15.85 15.67 -5.85
C ARG A 183 -17.23 15.07 -6.11
N LEU A 184 -17.77 14.42 -5.08
CA LEU A 184 -19.19 14.07 -4.98
C LEU A 184 -19.83 14.87 -3.84
N ASP A 185 -21.08 15.31 -4.01
CA ASP A 185 -21.88 15.90 -2.93
C ASP A 185 -22.37 14.82 -1.93
N ALA A 186 -23.12 15.25 -0.90
CA ALA A 186 -23.63 14.35 0.13
C ALA A 186 -24.65 13.34 -0.41
N GLU A 187 -25.31 13.66 -1.52
CA GLU A 187 -26.23 12.81 -2.26
C GLU A 187 -25.54 11.86 -3.24
N GLY A 188 -24.22 11.99 -3.41
CA GLY A 188 -23.40 11.16 -4.29
C GLY A 188 -23.36 11.60 -5.75
N ASN A 189 -23.85 12.80 -6.08
CA ASN A 189 -23.75 13.38 -7.41
C ASN A 189 -22.39 14.06 -7.59
N THR A 190 -21.90 14.09 -8.83
CA THR A 190 -20.68 14.85 -9.16
C THR A 190 -20.88 16.33 -8.87
N ALA A 191 -19.97 16.89 -8.09
CA ALA A 191 -19.95 18.30 -7.72
C ALA A 191 -18.68 18.99 -8.25
N PRO A 192 -18.72 20.31 -8.50
CA PRO A 192 -17.52 21.07 -8.83
C PRO A 192 -16.50 20.99 -7.68
N VAL A 193 -15.23 20.74 -8.04
CA VAL A 193 -14.11 20.75 -7.08
C VAL A 193 -13.82 22.17 -6.58
N SER A 194 -13.99 23.15 -7.45
CA SER A 194 -13.73 24.58 -7.23
C SER A 194 -14.70 25.42 -8.09
N SER A 195 -14.93 26.68 -7.71
CA SER A 195 -15.64 27.67 -8.53
C SER A 195 -14.78 28.21 -9.68
N ASP A 196 -13.45 28.08 -9.55
CA ASP A 196 -12.46 28.45 -10.56
C ASP A 196 -11.87 27.17 -11.16
N ASP A 197 -11.95 27.00 -12.49
CA ASP A 197 -11.52 25.80 -13.24
C ASP A 197 -10.04 25.39 -13.03
N ASN A 198 -9.21 26.25 -12.42
CA ASN A 198 -7.77 26.06 -12.24
C ASN A 198 -7.37 24.97 -11.23
N HIS A 199 -8.29 24.42 -10.43
CA HIS A 199 -7.95 23.45 -9.36
C HIS A 199 -8.25 21.99 -9.73
N ILE A 200 -8.80 21.71 -10.91
CA ILE A 200 -9.21 20.34 -11.27
C ILE A 200 -7.99 19.48 -11.60
N HIS A 201 -6.89 20.10 -12.05
CA HIS A 201 -5.67 19.41 -12.46
C HIS A 201 -4.43 20.19 -12.02
N ILE A 202 -3.49 19.50 -11.40
CA ILE A 202 -2.20 20.03 -10.99
C ILE A 202 -1.13 19.16 -11.63
N THR A 203 -0.19 19.80 -12.31
CA THR A 203 1.04 19.14 -12.76
C THR A 203 2.18 19.56 -11.85
N LEU A 204 2.89 18.58 -11.30
CA LEU A 204 4.12 18.79 -10.53
C LEU A 204 5.30 18.15 -11.26
N GLN A 205 6.47 18.72 -11.08
CA GLN A 205 7.73 18.14 -11.51
C GLN A 205 8.63 17.94 -10.28
N LEU A 206 9.17 16.73 -10.16
CA LEU A 206 10.28 16.48 -9.26
C LEU A 206 11.59 16.82 -9.98
N THR A 207 12.37 17.74 -9.41
CA THR A 207 13.61 18.23 -10.02
C THR A 207 14.79 17.32 -9.68
N GLY A 208 15.92 17.52 -10.37
CA GLY A 208 17.16 16.79 -10.10
C GLY A 208 17.75 17.06 -8.71
N ASP A 209 17.36 18.17 -8.07
CA ASP A 209 17.79 18.56 -6.73
C ASP A 209 16.80 18.13 -5.64
N GLY A 210 15.71 17.45 -6.01
CA GLY A 210 14.71 16.91 -5.09
C GLY A 210 13.60 17.89 -4.71
N GLU A 211 13.51 19.07 -5.34
CA GLU A 211 12.39 20.00 -5.15
C GLU A 211 11.15 19.52 -5.92
N ILE A 212 9.96 19.85 -5.40
CA ILE A 212 8.67 19.53 -6.02
C ILE A 212 8.03 20.84 -6.46
N VAL A 213 8.00 21.09 -7.77
CA VAL A 213 7.54 22.37 -8.32
C VAL A 213 6.27 22.20 -9.16
N PRO A 214 5.25 23.08 -9.02
CA PRO A 214 4.14 23.12 -9.96
C PRO A 214 4.59 23.70 -11.30
N ILE A 215 4.05 23.16 -12.41
CA ILE A 215 4.40 23.57 -13.78
C ILE A 215 3.17 23.77 -14.68
#